data_AF-A0A949XGA2-F1
#
_entry.id   AF-A0A949XGA2-F1
#
_cell.length_a   1.000
_cell.length_b   1.000
_cell.length_c   1.000
_cell.angle_alpha   90.00
_cell.angle_beta   90.00
_cell.angle_gamma   90.00
#
_symmetry.space_group_name_H-M   'P 1'
#
loop_
_entity.id
_entity.type
_entity.pdbx_description
1 polymer ?
#
loop_
_entity_poly.entity_id
_entity_poly.type
_entity_poly.pdbx_seq_one_letter_code
_entity_poly.pdbx_strand_id
1 'polypeptide(L)'
;MNFQETITAAISDVEEHGYDSQARIDGWLERIEQAARLAMLPEAQVQELLNRTIRGIYTKMITRRGALALHKGIASFTLDQVKPKLHAELERRLMASANLIKLNREQMIAKTRQRFMGWATSVPAGGSDAVDKRQVKEDLKKALKQLPYEERRVLIDQGHKFTSALNSIIATDGGAIAGEWHSHFRQPGYDYREDHKERDGHVYLIRDCWAQQQGLVKVGNDGYTDQITEPGEEVFCRCAYSYIYAIRSLPESMLTAKGREALKVR
;
A
#
# COMPACT_ATOMS: atom_id res chain seq x y z
N MET A 1 21.16 -1.39 27.96
CA MET A 1 21.06 -2.68 27.25
C MET A 1 20.34 -2.46 25.94
N ASN A 2 20.86 -3.01 24.84
CA ASN A 2 20.13 -3.07 23.57
C ASN A 2 19.11 -4.23 23.58
N PHE A 3 18.23 -4.29 22.59
CA PHE A 3 17.19 -5.32 22.52
C PHE A 3 17.71 -6.76 22.61
N GLN A 4 18.86 -7.06 22.02
CA GLN A 4 19.41 -8.41 22.06
C GLN A 4 19.91 -8.79 23.45
N GLU A 5 20.54 -7.85 24.14
CA GLU A 5 20.98 -8.00 25.53
C GLU A 5 19.78 -8.18 26.46
N THR A 6 18.72 -7.37 26.27
CA THR A 6 17.49 -7.47 27.07
C THR A 6 16.81 -8.82 26.92
N ILE A 7 16.65 -9.34 25.69
CA ILE A 7 16.09 -10.68 25.46
C ILE A 7 16.96 -11.77 26.09
N THR A 8 18.29 -11.64 25.99
CA THR A 8 19.21 -12.64 26.56
C THR A 8 19.10 -12.66 28.07
N ALA A 9 19.09 -11.50 28.72
CA ALA A 9 18.95 -11.38 30.16
C ALA A 9 17.59 -11.90 30.65
N ALA A 10 16.51 -11.58 29.94
CA ALA A 10 15.16 -12.06 30.27
C ALA A 10 15.06 -13.60 30.16
N ILE A 11 15.69 -14.20 29.13
CA ILE A 11 15.73 -15.66 29.01
C ILE A 11 16.50 -16.26 30.19
N SER A 12 17.71 -15.77 30.48
CA SER A 12 18.52 -16.30 31.57
C SER A 12 17.83 -16.20 32.93
N ASP A 13 17.14 -15.10 33.21
CA ASP A 13 16.38 -14.92 34.45
C ASP A 13 15.24 -15.94 34.60
N VAL A 14 14.45 -16.14 33.53
CA VAL A 14 13.35 -17.11 33.51
C VAL A 14 13.87 -18.54 33.58
N GLU A 15 15.04 -18.84 33.06
CA GLU A 15 15.63 -20.18 33.17
C GLU A 15 16.14 -20.49 34.57
N GLU A 16 16.66 -19.51 35.28
CA GLU A 16 17.17 -19.68 36.64
C GLU A 16 16.02 -19.80 37.65
N HIS A 17 14.96 -19.02 37.47
CA HIS A 17 13.90 -18.90 38.47
C HIS A 17 12.57 -19.53 38.04
N GLY A 18 12.36 -19.74 36.74
CA GLY A 18 11.10 -20.23 36.18
C GLY A 18 9.98 -19.20 36.21
N TYR A 19 8.74 -19.66 35.97
CA TYR A 19 7.54 -18.87 36.22
C TYR A 19 7.08 -19.00 37.68
N ASP A 20 7.76 -18.28 38.58
CA ASP A 20 7.42 -18.24 40.01
C ASP A 20 6.62 -16.97 40.42
N SER A 21 6.60 -15.94 39.57
CA SER A 21 6.12 -14.60 39.91
C SER A 21 5.66 -13.83 38.67
N GLN A 22 4.36 -13.52 38.62
CA GLN A 22 3.78 -12.69 37.56
C GLN A 22 4.45 -11.30 37.50
N ALA A 23 4.69 -10.67 38.65
CA ALA A 23 5.28 -9.34 38.71
C ALA A 23 6.70 -9.29 38.13
N ARG A 24 7.50 -10.36 38.29
CA ARG A 24 8.84 -10.44 37.66
C ARG A 24 8.73 -10.52 36.14
N ILE A 25 7.81 -11.35 35.63
CA ILE A 25 7.57 -11.47 34.19
C ILE A 25 7.06 -10.16 33.59
N ASP A 26 6.16 -9.47 34.27
CA ASP A 26 5.66 -8.15 33.83
C ASP A 26 6.79 -7.13 33.74
N GLY A 27 7.71 -7.11 34.72
CA GLY A 27 8.91 -6.29 34.68
C GLY A 27 9.80 -6.58 33.45
N TRP A 28 9.93 -7.85 33.06
CA TRP A 28 10.64 -8.21 31.83
C TRP A 28 9.89 -7.81 30.57
N LEU A 29 8.56 -7.97 30.54
CA LEU A 29 7.73 -7.54 29.41
C LEU A 29 7.87 -6.04 29.14
N GLU A 30 7.87 -5.21 30.18
CA GLU A 30 8.09 -3.76 30.06
C GLU A 30 9.48 -3.42 29.50
N ARG A 31 10.53 -4.07 30.02
CA ARG A 31 11.91 -3.87 29.53
C ARG A 31 12.07 -4.30 28.08
N ILE A 32 11.47 -5.43 27.70
CA ILE A 32 11.46 -5.93 26.32
C ILE A 32 10.75 -4.95 25.41
N GLU A 33 9.60 -4.42 25.81
CA GLU A 33 8.85 -3.42 25.05
C GLU A 33 9.66 -2.13 24.84
N GLN A 34 10.26 -1.59 25.89
CA GLN A 34 11.11 -0.39 25.80
C GLN A 34 12.31 -0.64 24.88
N ALA A 35 13.00 -1.77 25.05
CA ALA A 35 14.15 -2.11 24.23
C ALA A 35 13.75 -2.35 22.76
N ALA A 36 12.57 -2.93 22.51
CA ALA A 36 12.02 -3.11 21.16
C ALA A 36 11.77 -1.76 20.48
N ARG A 37 11.13 -0.81 21.18
CA ARG A 37 10.89 0.55 20.67
C ARG A 37 12.20 1.27 20.32
N LEU A 38 13.21 1.16 21.18
CA LEU A 38 14.54 1.77 20.95
C LEU A 38 15.32 1.12 19.80
N ALA A 39 15.05 -0.16 19.49
CA ALA A 39 15.70 -0.86 18.38
C ALA A 39 15.10 -0.53 17.00
N MET A 40 13.94 0.12 16.96
CA MET A 40 13.29 0.54 15.71
C MET A 40 13.90 1.82 15.16
N LEU A 41 13.71 2.08 13.85
CA LEU A 41 14.05 3.37 13.26
C LEU A 41 13.29 4.50 13.98
N PRO A 42 13.96 5.60 14.35
CA PRO A 42 13.28 6.77 14.92
C PRO A 42 12.17 7.27 14.01
N GLU A 43 11.08 7.76 14.60
CA GLU A 43 9.91 8.23 13.85
C GLU A 43 10.28 9.32 12.83
N ALA A 44 11.20 10.22 13.18
CA ALA A 44 11.71 11.25 12.26
C ALA A 44 12.34 10.64 10.98
N GLN A 45 13.08 9.54 11.10
CA GLN A 45 13.69 8.88 9.94
C GLN A 45 12.65 8.16 9.09
N VAL A 46 11.62 7.57 9.72
CA VAL A 46 10.48 7.00 8.99
C VAL A 46 9.75 8.08 8.21
N GLN A 47 9.49 9.23 8.84
CA GLN A 47 8.86 10.37 8.20
C GLN A 47 9.70 10.91 7.03
N GLU A 48 11.02 10.95 7.16
CA GLU A 48 11.91 11.32 6.07
C GLU A 48 11.83 10.33 4.89
N LEU A 49 11.84 9.02 5.18
CA LEU A 49 11.68 7.97 4.15
C LEU A 49 10.33 8.06 3.44
N LEU A 50 9.25 8.30 4.19
CA LEU A 50 7.90 8.51 3.68
C LEU A 50 7.84 9.72 2.76
N ASN A 51 8.33 10.87 3.24
CA ASN A 51 8.37 12.10 2.47
C ASN A 51 9.18 11.92 1.19
N ARG A 52 10.38 11.33 1.27
CA ARG A 52 11.22 11.08 0.10
C ARG A 52 10.52 10.21 -0.94
N THR A 53 9.80 9.18 -0.51
CA THR A 53 9.14 8.23 -1.41
C THR A 53 7.88 8.83 -2.04
N ILE A 54 6.91 9.23 -1.20
CA ILE A 54 5.59 9.69 -1.69
C ILE A 54 5.69 11.09 -2.31
N ARG A 55 6.41 12.04 -1.70
CA ARG A 55 6.65 13.35 -2.34
C ARG A 55 7.51 13.19 -3.58
N GLY A 56 8.43 12.22 -3.62
CA GLY A 56 9.19 11.89 -4.82
C GLY A 56 8.30 11.51 -6.02
N ILE A 57 7.27 10.69 -5.77
CA ILE A 57 6.23 10.36 -6.78
C ILE A 57 5.51 11.63 -7.24
N TYR A 58 5.05 12.46 -6.29
CA TYR A 58 4.35 13.71 -6.60
C TYR A 58 5.23 14.66 -7.43
N THR A 59 6.49 14.85 -7.04
CA THR A 59 7.45 15.68 -7.78
C THR A 59 7.65 15.15 -9.19
N LYS A 60 7.82 13.84 -9.37
CA LYS A 60 8.00 13.22 -10.69
C LYS A 60 6.77 13.41 -11.58
N MET A 61 5.59 13.10 -11.07
CA MET A 61 4.36 13.11 -11.86
C MET A 61 3.84 14.53 -12.10
N ILE A 62 3.86 15.38 -11.07
CA ILE A 62 3.14 16.66 -11.08
C ILE A 62 4.11 17.82 -11.29
N THR A 63 5.11 17.99 -10.42
CA THR A 63 6.06 19.12 -10.51
C THR A 63 6.89 19.07 -11.79
N ARG A 64 7.39 17.88 -12.14
CA ARG A 64 8.16 17.62 -13.39
C ARG A 64 7.26 17.25 -14.56
N ARG A 65 5.93 17.36 -14.41
CA ARG A 65 4.91 17.13 -15.45
C ARG A 65 4.96 15.75 -16.13
N GLY A 66 5.51 14.73 -15.45
CA GLY A 66 5.56 13.36 -15.98
C GLY A 66 4.16 12.76 -16.27
N ALA A 67 3.13 13.23 -15.57
CA ALA A 67 1.75 12.80 -15.82
C ALA A 67 1.24 13.16 -17.22
N LEU A 68 1.76 14.21 -17.86
CA LEU A 68 1.33 14.59 -19.23
C LEU A 68 1.72 13.53 -20.27
N ALA A 69 2.77 12.75 -20.02
CA ALA A 69 3.16 11.64 -20.89
C ALA A 69 2.20 10.44 -20.78
N LEU A 70 1.60 10.24 -19.59
CA LEU A 70 0.64 9.18 -19.32
C LEU A 70 -0.77 9.57 -19.80
N HIS A 71 -1.15 10.83 -19.61
CA HIS A 71 -2.46 11.35 -19.97
C HIS A 71 -2.41 12.17 -21.27
N LYS A 72 -2.23 11.47 -22.39
CA LYS A 72 -2.12 12.09 -23.72
C LYS A 72 -3.40 12.85 -24.06
N GLY A 73 -3.26 14.15 -24.31
CA GLY A 73 -4.38 15.05 -24.65
C GLY A 73 -4.79 15.99 -23.52
N ILE A 74 -4.26 15.82 -22.31
CA ILE A 74 -4.44 16.79 -21.22
C ILE A 74 -3.46 17.95 -21.40
N ALA A 75 -3.99 19.18 -21.31
CA ALA A 75 -3.18 20.39 -21.31
C ALA A 75 -2.49 20.61 -19.96
N SER A 76 -1.31 21.23 -20.00
CA SER A 76 -0.57 21.67 -18.79
C SER A 76 -1.45 22.47 -17.82
N PHE A 77 -2.34 23.29 -18.35
CA PHE A 77 -3.26 24.11 -17.57
C PHE A 77 -4.25 23.27 -16.77
N THR A 78 -4.82 22.21 -17.35
CA THR A 78 -5.70 21.27 -16.65
C THR A 78 -4.97 20.61 -15.49
N LEU A 79 -3.72 20.20 -15.69
CA LEU A 79 -2.89 19.66 -14.61
C LEU A 79 -2.70 20.69 -13.48
N ASP A 80 -2.50 21.95 -13.83
CA ASP A 80 -2.34 23.05 -12.86
C ASP A 80 -3.64 23.34 -12.09
N GLN A 81 -4.82 23.18 -12.71
CA GLN A 81 -6.12 23.33 -12.06
C GLN A 81 -6.41 22.24 -11.02
N VAL A 82 -6.01 21.00 -11.29
CA VAL A 82 -6.29 19.87 -10.38
C VAL A 82 -5.24 19.72 -9.27
N LYS A 83 -4.13 20.47 -9.33
CA LYS A 83 -3.07 20.46 -8.30
C LYS A 83 -3.57 20.52 -6.86
N PRO A 84 -4.57 21.35 -6.49
CA PRO A 84 -5.08 21.36 -5.12
C PRO A 84 -5.63 20.00 -4.67
N LYS A 85 -6.38 19.29 -5.53
CA LYS A 85 -6.88 17.93 -5.24
C LYS A 85 -5.73 16.92 -5.14
N LEU A 86 -4.74 17.03 -6.03
CA LEU A 86 -3.57 16.15 -6.01
C LEU A 86 -2.70 16.35 -4.75
N HIS A 87 -2.60 17.59 -4.26
CA HIS A 87 -1.92 17.89 -3.00
C HIS A 87 -2.70 17.35 -1.80
N ALA A 88 -4.04 17.46 -1.80
CA ALA A 88 -4.86 16.86 -0.76
C ALA A 88 -4.67 15.33 -0.69
N GLU A 89 -4.60 14.67 -1.85
CA GLU A 89 -4.33 13.23 -1.92
C GLU A 89 -2.89 12.88 -1.46
N LEU A 90 -1.89 13.73 -1.76
CA LEU A 90 -0.53 13.58 -1.24
C LEU A 90 -0.52 13.54 0.30
N GLU A 91 -1.13 14.53 0.94
CA GLU A 91 -1.16 14.63 2.40
C GLU A 91 -1.96 13.47 3.03
N ARG A 92 -3.08 13.08 2.42
CA ARG A 92 -3.85 11.90 2.83
C ARG A 92 -2.99 10.63 2.80
N ARG A 93 -2.19 10.43 1.75
CA ARG A 93 -1.32 9.24 1.61
C ARG A 93 -0.15 9.25 2.57
N LEU A 94 0.46 10.40 2.83
CA LEU A 94 1.49 10.53 3.86
C LEU A 94 0.95 10.13 5.24
N MET A 95 -0.23 10.63 5.62
CA MET A 95 -0.87 10.29 6.89
C MET A 95 -1.23 8.79 6.98
N ALA A 96 -1.86 8.23 5.94
CA ALA A 96 -2.23 6.82 5.91
C ALA A 96 -0.99 5.91 6.04
N SER A 97 0.08 6.24 5.34
CA SER A 97 1.34 5.49 5.39
C SER A 97 1.99 5.53 6.77
N ALA A 98 2.03 6.71 7.41
CA ALA A 98 2.55 6.85 8.77
C ALA A 98 1.75 6.03 9.79
N ASN A 99 0.42 6.07 9.69
CA ASN A 99 -0.47 5.29 10.56
C ASN A 99 -0.26 3.78 10.40
N LEU A 100 -0.12 3.28 9.17
CA LEU A 100 0.15 1.87 8.90
C LEU A 100 1.50 1.42 9.46
N ILE A 101 2.54 2.24 9.32
CA ILE A 101 3.86 1.93 9.91
C ILE A 101 3.77 1.86 11.44
N LYS A 102 3.08 2.82 12.06
CA LYS A 102 2.84 2.82 13.51
C LYS A 102 2.11 1.54 13.95
N LEU A 103 1.03 1.17 13.26
CA LEU A 103 0.26 -0.04 13.56
C LEU A 103 1.11 -1.32 13.43
N ASN A 104 1.92 -1.42 12.38
CA ASN A 104 2.81 -2.56 12.20
C ASN A 104 3.87 -2.66 13.31
N ARG A 105 4.40 -1.53 13.78
CA ARG A 105 5.35 -1.49 14.91
C ARG A 105 4.71 -1.99 16.19
N GLU A 106 3.51 -1.48 16.51
CA GLU A 106 2.74 -1.90 17.68
C GLU A 106 2.43 -3.40 17.62
N GLN A 107 2.02 -3.90 16.45
CA GLN A 107 1.76 -5.33 16.25
C GLN A 107 3.01 -6.19 16.47
N MET A 108 4.19 -5.76 16.00
CA MET A 108 5.43 -6.51 16.19
C MET A 108 5.90 -6.52 17.65
N ILE A 109 5.72 -5.42 18.39
CA ILE A 109 5.97 -5.37 19.83
C ILE A 109 5.02 -6.32 20.56
N ALA A 110 3.72 -6.23 20.28
CA ALA A 110 2.71 -7.10 20.90
C ALA A 110 3.01 -8.58 20.63
N LYS A 111 3.39 -8.94 19.40
CA LYS A 111 3.77 -10.31 19.03
C LYS A 111 5.03 -10.79 19.76
N THR A 112 6.01 -9.90 19.95
CA THR A 112 7.22 -10.20 20.74
C THR A 112 6.86 -10.48 22.19
N ARG A 113 6.03 -9.63 22.79
CA ARG A 113 5.52 -9.80 24.17
C ARG A 113 4.73 -11.10 24.33
N GLN A 114 3.81 -11.38 23.41
CA GLN A 114 3.01 -12.59 23.42
C GLN A 114 3.89 -13.85 23.39
N ARG A 115 4.91 -13.88 22.53
CA ARG A 115 5.84 -15.01 22.44
C ARG A 115 6.68 -15.16 23.71
N PHE A 116 7.17 -14.06 24.27
CA PHE A 116 7.93 -14.09 25.51
C PHE A 116 7.06 -14.62 26.65
N MET A 117 5.86 -14.06 26.84
CA MET A 117 4.95 -14.49 27.89
C MET A 117 4.59 -15.97 27.75
N GLY A 118 4.19 -16.42 26.56
CA GLY A 118 3.81 -17.82 26.33
C GLY A 118 4.95 -18.80 26.58
N TRP A 119 6.19 -18.42 26.25
CA TRP A 119 7.38 -19.20 26.60
C TRP A 119 7.68 -19.13 28.10
N ALA A 120 7.70 -17.94 28.70
CA ALA A 120 8.06 -17.77 30.09
C ALA A 120 7.12 -18.56 31.01
N THR A 121 5.82 -18.55 30.74
CA THR A 121 4.82 -19.31 31.51
C THR A 121 4.89 -20.83 31.32
N SER A 122 5.66 -21.33 30.35
CA SER A 122 5.86 -22.77 30.17
C SER A 122 7.05 -23.31 30.98
N VAL A 123 7.91 -22.43 31.51
CA VAL A 123 9.05 -22.82 32.35
C VAL A 123 8.56 -23.01 33.80
N PRO A 124 8.69 -24.21 34.39
CA PRO A 124 8.24 -24.46 35.76
C PRO A 124 9.03 -23.61 36.76
N ALA A 125 8.41 -23.31 37.91
CA ALA A 125 9.09 -22.61 39.01
C ALA A 125 10.37 -23.37 39.43
N GLY A 126 11.44 -22.62 39.70
CA GLY A 126 12.77 -23.19 39.92
C GLY A 126 13.58 -23.44 38.65
N GLY A 127 13.03 -23.07 37.49
CA GLY A 127 13.78 -23.05 36.24
C GLY A 127 13.73 -24.34 35.43
N SER A 128 14.34 -24.30 34.24
CA SER A 128 14.51 -25.49 33.39
C SER A 128 15.57 -25.26 32.31
N ASP A 129 16.48 -26.23 32.15
CA ASP A 129 17.41 -26.30 31.01
C ASP A 129 16.89 -27.18 29.85
N ALA A 130 15.61 -27.59 29.89
CA ALA A 130 15.05 -28.50 28.90
C ALA A 130 14.80 -27.85 27.53
N VAL A 131 14.78 -26.53 27.44
CA VAL A 131 14.45 -25.77 26.22
C VAL A 131 15.70 -25.21 25.56
N ASP A 132 15.80 -25.29 24.23
CA ASP A 132 16.90 -24.67 23.47
C ASP A 132 16.81 -23.13 23.52
N LYS A 133 17.68 -22.52 24.34
CA LYS A 133 17.92 -21.08 24.47
C LYS A 133 18.04 -20.37 23.12
N ARG A 134 18.73 -21.01 22.18
CA ARG A 134 18.99 -20.42 20.86
C ARG A 134 17.70 -20.31 20.06
N GLN A 135 16.86 -21.34 20.11
CA GLN A 135 15.58 -21.36 19.41
C GLN A 135 14.63 -20.30 19.96
N VAL A 136 14.47 -20.22 21.28
CA VAL A 136 13.64 -19.20 21.95
C VAL A 136 14.09 -17.80 21.57
N LYS A 137 15.40 -17.54 21.65
CA LYS A 137 15.98 -16.24 21.30
C LYS A 137 15.71 -15.87 19.83
N GLU A 138 15.80 -16.81 18.91
CA GLU A 138 15.48 -16.57 17.50
C GLU A 138 13.99 -16.28 17.28
N ASP A 139 13.10 -17.01 17.95
CA ASP A 139 11.66 -16.80 17.84
C ASP A 139 11.21 -15.45 18.40
N LEU A 140 11.79 -15.01 19.51
CA LEU A 140 11.53 -13.69 20.08
C LEU A 140 12.04 -12.56 19.18
N LYS A 141 13.22 -12.73 18.56
CA LYS A 141 13.80 -11.72 17.65
C LYS A 141 13.10 -11.66 16.30
N LYS A 142 12.45 -12.74 15.86
CA LYS A 142 11.91 -12.88 14.50
C LYS A 142 10.93 -11.76 14.11
N ALA A 143 10.08 -11.30 15.04
CA ALA A 143 9.11 -10.24 14.75
C ALA A 143 9.80 -8.89 14.43
N LEU A 144 10.76 -8.46 15.26
CA LEU A 144 11.50 -7.22 15.00
C LEU A 144 12.42 -7.33 13.77
N LYS A 145 13.02 -8.50 13.51
CA LYS A 145 13.81 -8.74 12.29
C LYS A 145 12.98 -8.54 11.00
N GLN A 146 11.66 -8.80 11.05
CA GLN A 146 10.75 -8.63 9.91
C GLN A 146 10.29 -7.18 9.70
N LEU A 147 10.40 -6.31 10.72
CA LEU A 147 9.83 -4.96 10.66
C LEU A 147 10.35 -4.11 9.48
N PRO A 148 11.66 -4.04 9.18
CA PRO A 148 12.13 -3.25 8.02
C PRO A 148 11.58 -3.74 6.69
N TYR A 149 11.27 -5.04 6.57
CA TYR A 149 10.62 -5.59 5.39
C TYR A 149 9.16 -5.13 5.30
N GLU A 150 8.40 -5.21 6.39
CA GLU A 150 7.00 -4.76 6.42
C GLU A 150 6.88 -3.24 6.20
N GLU A 151 7.77 -2.43 6.78
CA GLU A 151 7.80 -0.98 6.54
C GLU A 151 8.04 -0.65 5.06
N ARG A 152 8.98 -1.35 4.41
CA ARG A 152 9.20 -1.19 2.95
C ARG A 152 7.99 -1.62 2.14
N ARG A 153 7.29 -2.68 2.53
CA ARG A 153 6.07 -3.12 1.85
C ARG A 153 4.96 -2.08 1.94
N VAL A 154 4.79 -1.43 3.09
CA VAL A 154 3.85 -0.30 3.24
C VAL A 154 4.21 0.81 2.27
N LEU A 155 5.48 1.22 2.19
CA LEU A 155 5.92 2.27 1.27
C LEU A 155 5.61 1.93 -0.19
N ILE A 156 5.86 0.69 -0.61
CA ILE A 156 5.61 0.23 -1.98
C ILE A 156 4.11 0.21 -2.28
N ASP A 157 3.30 -0.37 -1.39
CA ASP A 157 1.84 -0.43 -1.53
C ASP A 157 1.23 0.98 -1.61
N GLN A 158 1.59 1.86 -0.68
CA GLN A 158 1.09 3.23 -0.64
C GLN A 158 1.58 4.07 -1.83
N GLY A 159 2.78 3.77 -2.35
CA GLY A 159 3.27 4.37 -3.60
C GLY A 159 2.38 4.02 -4.80
N HIS A 160 2.04 2.74 -5.00
CA HIS A 160 1.17 2.32 -6.09
C HIS A 160 -0.25 2.89 -5.96
N LYS A 161 -0.80 2.88 -4.74
CA LYS A 161 -2.09 3.53 -4.42
C LYS A 161 -2.09 5.00 -4.77
N PHE A 162 -1.03 5.70 -4.38
CA PHE A 162 -0.91 7.12 -4.66
C PHE A 162 -0.80 7.41 -6.15
N THR A 163 0.04 6.68 -6.89
CA THR A 163 0.14 6.82 -8.35
C THR A 163 -1.20 6.58 -9.03
N SER A 164 -1.94 5.54 -8.64
CA SER A 164 -3.25 5.23 -9.22
C SER A 164 -4.28 6.31 -8.91
N ALA A 165 -4.31 6.82 -7.67
CA ALA A 165 -5.19 7.92 -7.28
C ALA A 165 -4.85 9.22 -8.04
N LEU A 166 -3.57 9.56 -8.21
CA LEU A 166 -3.16 10.71 -9.01
C LEU A 166 -3.66 10.59 -10.45
N ASN A 167 -3.46 9.42 -11.08
CA ASN A 167 -3.92 9.21 -12.45
C ASN A 167 -5.45 9.28 -12.56
N SER A 168 -6.19 8.73 -11.59
CA SER A 168 -7.66 8.78 -11.57
C SER A 168 -8.19 10.21 -11.45
N ILE A 169 -7.62 11.03 -10.56
CA ILE A 169 -8.00 12.44 -10.40
C ILE A 169 -7.71 13.20 -11.69
N ILE A 170 -6.51 13.04 -12.25
CA ILE A 170 -6.10 13.73 -13.48
C ILE A 170 -6.98 13.31 -14.66
N ALA A 171 -7.32 12.02 -14.76
CA ALA A 171 -8.13 11.52 -15.85
C ALA A 171 -9.57 12.00 -15.80
N THR A 172 -10.20 11.89 -14.64
CA THR A 172 -11.61 12.27 -14.46
C THR A 172 -11.80 13.76 -14.69
N ASP A 173 -10.99 14.60 -14.06
CA ASP A 173 -11.05 16.06 -14.24
C ASP A 173 -10.52 16.50 -15.63
N GLY A 174 -9.69 15.67 -16.26
CA GLY A 174 -9.17 15.88 -17.62
C GLY A 174 -10.12 15.46 -18.74
N GLY A 175 -11.32 14.96 -18.41
CA GLY A 175 -12.32 14.57 -19.41
C GLY A 175 -12.08 13.21 -20.06
N ALA A 176 -11.42 12.29 -19.35
CA ALA A 176 -11.36 10.90 -19.78
C ALA A 176 -12.78 10.31 -19.88
N ILE A 177 -12.96 9.41 -20.85
CA ILE A 177 -14.25 8.77 -21.15
C ILE A 177 -14.26 7.29 -20.78
N ALA A 178 -13.10 6.64 -20.73
CA ALA A 178 -12.95 5.24 -20.35
C ALA A 178 -11.55 4.97 -19.77
N GLY A 179 -11.40 3.82 -19.13
CA GLY A 179 -10.11 3.27 -18.71
C GLY A 179 -9.94 1.85 -19.24
N GLU A 180 -8.81 1.58 -19.89
CA GLU A 180 -8.37 0.23 -20.23
C GLU A 180 -7.55 -0.34 -19.07
N TRP A 181 -7.98 -1.47 -18.52
CA TRP A 181 -7.32 -2.09 -17.38
C TRP A 181 -6.02 -2.80 -17.80
N HIS A 182 -4.95 -2.58 -17.04
CA HIS A 182 -3.69 -3.27 -17.21
C HIS A 182 -3.26 -3.95 -15.91
N SER A 183 -3.09 -5.26 -15.99
CA SER A 183 -2.61 -6.12 -14.92
C SER A 183 -1.15 -6.50 -15.13
N HIS A 184 -0.39 -6.55 -14.04
CA HIS A 184 1.00 -7.00 -14.06
C HIS A 184 1.14 -8.52 -13.93
N PHE A 185 0.10 -9.31 -14.23
CA PHE A 185 0.06 -10.77 -13.98
C PHE A 185 1.22 -11.56 -14.62
N ARG A 186 1.82 -11.06 -15.71
CA ARG A 186 2.96 -11.68 -16.37
C ARG A 186 4.30 -11.39 -15.70
N GLN A 187 4.34 -10.48 -14.72
CA GLN A 187 5.58 -10.10 -14.05
C GLN A 187 6.01 -11.18 -13.04
N PRO A 188 7.27 -11.68 -13.13
CA PRO A 188 7.79 -12.63 -12.16
C PRO A 188 7.69 -12.11 -10.72
N GLY A 189 7.20 -12.95 -9.81
CA GLY A 189 7.08 -12.64 -8.38
C GLY A 189 5.95 -11.69 -8.00
N TYR A 190 5.06 -11.32 -8.93
CA TYR A 190 3.84 -10.59 -8.60
C TYR A 190 2.72 -11.57 -8.28
N ASP A 191 2.26 -11.53 -7.02
CA ASP A 191 1.10 -12.28 -6.55
C ASP A 191 -0.19 -11.60 -7.05
N TYR A 192 -0.55 -11.92 -8.30
CA TYR A 192 -1.67 -11.31 -8.99
C TYR A 192 -2.98 -12.02 -8.60
N ARG A 193 -4.09 -11.29 -8.69
CA ARG A 193 -5.44 -11.87 -8.51
C ARG A 193 -5.98 -12.33 -9.85
N GLU A 194 -6.61 -13.51 -9.88
CA GLU A 194 -7.11 -14.09 -11.13
C GLU A 194 -8.16 -13.19 -11.80
N ASP A 195 -9.08 -12.61 -11.05
CA ASP A 195 -10.06 -11.65 -11.58
C ASP A 195 -9.35 -10.41 -12.17
N HIS A 196 -8.29 -9.90 -11.55
CA HIS A 196 -7.51 -8.79 -12.10
C HIS A 196 -6.78 -9.14 -13.39
N LYS A 197 -6.37 -10.39 -13.56
CA LYS A 197 -5.80 -10.90 -14.82
C LYS A 197 -6.88 -11.04 -15.88
N GLU A 198 -8.07 -11.50 -15.54
CA GLU A 198 -9.21 -11.60 -16.46
C GLU A 198 -9.64 -10.24 -17.00
N ARG A 199 -9.43 -9.15 -16.25
CA ARG A 199 -9.71 -7.77 -16.69
C ARG A 199 -8.64 -7.19 -17.61
N ASP A 200 -7.49 -7.84 -17.80
CA ASP A 200 -6.39 -7.27 -18.59
C ASP A 200 -6.80 -6.97 -20.04
N GLY A 201 -6.66 -5.70 -20.45
CA GLY A 201 -7.06 -5.20 -21.77
C GLY A 201 -8.55 -4.88 -21.92
N HIS A 202 -9.37 -5.11 -20.90
CA HIS A 202 -10.79 -4.75 -20.93
C HIS A 202 -10.98 -3.24 -20.75
N VAL A 203 -12.01 -2.69 -21.43
CA VAL A 203 -12.27 -1.24 -21.48
C VAL A 203 -13.57 -0.93 -20.75
N TYR A 204 -13.44 -0.17 -19.66
CA TYR A 204 -14.55 0.21 -18.79
C TYR A 204 -14.93 1.66 -19.02
N LEU A 205 -16.23 1.94 -19.13
CA LEU A 205 -16.72 3.31 -19.32
C LEU A 205 -16.63 4.11 -18.01
N ILE A 206 -16.18 5.36 -18.07
CA ILE A 206 -16.32 6.30 -16.94
C ILE A 206 -17.74 6.84 -16.96
N ARG A 207 -18.48 6.61 -15.88
CA ARG A 207 -19.89 7.03 -15.76
C ARG A 207 -20.01 8.54 -15.87
N ASP A 208 -21.05 8.97 -16.58
CA ASP A 208 -21.41 10.38 -16.76
C ASP A 208 -20.30 11.22 -17.41
N CYS A 209 -19.36 10.60 -18.13
CA CYS A 209 -18.38 11.33 -18.91
C CYS A 209 -19.06 12.18 -19.99
N TRP A 210 -18.38 13.24 -20.46
CA TRP A 210 -18.93 14.19 -21.43
C TRP A 210 -19.49 13.49 -22.70
N ALA A 211 -18.81 12.43 -23.16
CA ALA A 211 -19.23 11.71 -24.36
C ALA A 211 -20.51 10.92 -24.14
N GLN A 212 -20.71 10.38 -22.93
CA GLN A 212 -21.94 9.69 -22.55
C GLN A 212 -23.09 10.69 -22.42
N GLN A 213 -22.86 11.83 -21.78
CA GLN A 213 -23.85 12.91 -21.65
C GLN A 213 -24.32 13.44 -23.01
N GLN A 214 -23.42 13.48 -24.01
CA GLN A 214 -23.75 13.86 -25.38
C GLN A 214 -24.39 12.73 -26.22
N GLY A 215 -24.56 11.53 -25.65
CA GLY A 215 -25.11 10.35 -26.33
C GLY A 215 -24.21 9.79 -27.43
N LEU A 216 -22.90 10.07 -27.38
CA LEU A 216 -21.91 9.59 -28.36
C LEU A 216 -21.43 8.17 -28.05
N VAL A 217 -21.40 7.82 -26.78
CA VAL A 217 -20.94 6.52 -26.30
C VAL A 217 -22.01 5.86 -25.43
N LYS A 218 -21.91 4.55 -25.33
CA LYS A 218 -22.70 3.69 -24.44
C LYS A 218 -21.76 2.75 -23.69
N VAL A 219 -22.23 2.21 -22.58
CA VAL A 219 -21.48 1.23 -21.80
C VAL A 219 -21.16 0.00 -22.67
N GLY A 220 -19.92 -0.49 -22.54
CA GLY A 220 -19.48 -1.74 -23.18
C GLY A 220 -19.97 -2.96 -22.41
N ASN A 221 -19.58 -4.15 -22.89
CA ASN A 221 -19.91 -5.41 -22.21
C ASN A 221 -19.23 -5.52 -20.84
N ASP A 222 -18.08 -4.86 -20.67
CA ASP A 222 -17.28 -4.89 -19.44
C ASP A 222 -17.85 -3.99 -18.32
N GLY A 223 -18.79 -3.10 -18.65
CA GLY A 223 -19.43 -2.22 -17.68
C GLY A 223 -18.71 -0.90 -17.43
N TYR A 224 -18.86 -0.38 -16.21
CA TYR A 224 -18.31 0.91 -15.78
C TYR A 224 -17.11 0.73 -14.86
N THR A 225 -16.23 1.75 -14.80
CA THR A 225 -15.05 1.74 -13.91
C THR A 225 -15.42 1.68 -12.43
N ASP A 226 -16.60 2.16 -12.05
CA ASP A 226 -17.11 2.19 -10.67
C ASP A 226 -17.87 0.92 -10.24
N GLN A 227 -17.95 -0.08 -11.13
CA GLN A 227 -18.59 -1.39 -10.86
C GLN A 227 -17.58 -2.48 -10.48
N ILE A 228 -16.29 -2.17 -10.57
CA ILE A 228 -15.18 -3.06 -10.20
C ILE A 228 -14.25 -2.33 -9.24
N THR A 229 -13.37 -3.08 -8.57
CA THR A 229 -12.30 -2.47 -7.78
C THR A 229 -11.41 -1.61 -8.65
N GLU A 230 -11.01 -0.44 -8.15
CA GLU A 230 -10.10 0.45 -8.87
C GLU A 230 -8.65 -0.10 -8.87
N PRO A 231 -7.84 0.25 -9.88
CA PRO A 231 -6.42 -0.05 -9.85
C PRO A 231 -5.75 0.52 -8.60
N GLY A 232 -4.97 -0.32 -7.92
CA GLY A 232 -4.31 0.03 -6.66
C GLY A 232 -5.23 0.10 -5.44
N GLU A 233 -6.55 -0.11 -5.56
CA GLU A 233 -7.46 -0.07 -4.40
C GLU A 233 -7.10 -1.12 -3.35
N GLU A 234 -6.92 -2.36 -3.80
CA GLU A 234 -6.62 -3.48 -2.91
C GLU A 234 -5.15 -3.54 -2.47
N VAL A 235 -4.90 -4.20 -1.34
CA VAL A 235 -3.56 -4.36 -0.78
C VAL A 235 -2.63 -5.09 -1.77
N PHE A 236 -1.46 -4.51 -1.99
CA PHE A 236 -0.42 -4.94 -2.92
C PHE A 236 -0.83 -4.97 -4.39
N CYS A 237 -1.97 -4.38 -4.76
CA CYS A 237 -2.39 -4.26 -6.15
C CYS A 237 -1.48 -3.27 -6.90
N ARG A 238 -0.96 -3.71 -8.06
CA ARG A 238 -0.11 -2.92 -8.95
C ARG A 238 -0.75 -2.59 -10.29
N CYS A 239 -2.01 -2.99 -10.49
CA CYS A 239 -2.74 -2.74 -11.72
C CYS A 239 -2.84 -1.23 -11.99
N ALA A 240 -3.07 -0.85 -13.25
CA ALA A 240 -3.25 0.54 -13.65
C ALA A 240 -4.35 0.66 -14.72
N TYR A 241 -4.89 1.86 -14.89
CA TYR A 241 -5.67 2.21 -16.08
C TYR A 241 -4.80 2.97 -17.09
N SER A 242 -4.96 2.64 -18.36
CA SER A 242 -4.68 3.55 -19.47
C SER A 242 -5.96 4.32 -19.79
N TYR A 243 -5.97 5.63 -19.53
CA TYR A 243 -7.16 6.45 -19.73
C TYR A 243 -7.34 6.88 -21.19
N ILE A 244 -8.57 6.78 -21.67
CA ILE A 244 -8.97 7.12 -23.03
C ILE A 244 -9.73 8.44 -22.98
N TYR A 245 -9.38 9.40 -23.85
CA TYR A 245 -9.97 10.75 -23.90
C TYR A 245 -10.81 11.02 -25.14
N ALA A 246 -10.63 10.21 -26.18
CA ALA A 246 -11.25 10.45 -27.49
C ALA A 246 -12.12 9.26 -27.90
N ILE A 247 -13.33 9.54 -28.36
CA ILE A 247 -14.28 8.52 -28.82
C ILE A 247 -13.71 7.64 -29.96
N ARG A 248 -12.78 8.17 -30.77
CA ARG A 248 -12.11 7.42 -31.84
C ARG A 248 -11.20 6.29 -31.36
N SER A 249 -10.84 6.31 -30.07
CA SER A 249 -9.96 5.34 -29.43
C SER A 249 -10.72 4.30 -28.62
N LEU A 250 -12.06 4.35 -28.62
CA LEU A 250 -12.90 3.34 -27.98
C LEU A 250 -13.16 2.15 -28.91
N PRO A 251 -13.41 0.96 -28.35
CA PRO A 251 -13.99 -0.15 -29.10
C PRO A 251 -15.29 0.26 -29.80
N GLU A 252 -15.51 -0.25 -31.03
CA GLU A 252 -16.70 0.11 -31.82
C GLU A 252 -18.02 -0.26 -31.12
N SER A 253 -17.99 -1.33 -30.32
CA SER A 253 -19.12 -1.78 -29.50
C SER A 253 -19.60 -0.72 -28.50
N MET A 254 -18.72 0.20 -28.07
CA MET A 254 -19.05 1.28 -27.13
C MET A 254 -19.57 2.56 -27.83
N LEU A 255 -19.54 2.61 -29.17
CA LEU A 255 -20.06 3.76 -29.92
C LEU A 255 -21.56 3.63 -30.17
N THR A 256 -22.29 4.75 -30.01
CA THR A 256 -23.67 4.86 -30.48
C THR A 256 -23.70 5.11 -32.00
N ALA A 257 -24.88 5.07 -32.62
CA ALA A 257 -25.03 5.50 -34.02
C ALA A 257 -24.57 6.96 -34.20
N LYS A 258 -24.93 7.83 -33.24
CA LYS A 258 -24.50 9.23 -33.21
C LYS A 258 -22.97 9.35 -33.08
N GLY A 259 -22.36 8.57 -32.20
CA GLY A 259 -20.89 8.53 -32.05
C GLY A 259 -20.17 8.09 -33.32
N ARG A 260 -20.67 7.05 -33.99
CA ARG A 260 -20.12 6.59 -35.27
C ARG A 260 -20.23 7.67 -36.35
N GLU A 261 -21.35 8.37 -36.43
CA GLU A 261 -21.52 9.44 -37.41
C GLU A 261 -20.58 10.63 -37.14
N ALA A 262 -20.41 11.01 -35.87
CA ALA A 262 -19.47 12.06 -35.46
C ALA A 262 -18.00 11.77 -35.84
N LEU A 263 -17.64 10.50 -36.07
CA LEU A 263 -16.31 10.10 -36.53
C LEU A 263 -16.12 10.18 -38.05
N LYS A 264 -17.21 10.15 -38.83
CA LYS A 264 -17.17 10.23 -40.30
C LYS A 264 -17.01 11.66 -40.80
N VAL A 265 -17.52 12.63 -40.05
CA VAL A 265 -17.40 14.05 -40.37
C VAL A 265 -15.96 14.47 -40.10
N ARG A 266 -15.14 14.49 -41.16
CA ARG A 266 -13.75 14.94 -41.13
C ARG A 266 -13.53 15.96 -42.24
#